data_AF-A0A956B430-F1
#
_entry.id   AF-A0A956B430-F1
#
_cell.length_a   1.000
_cell.length_b   1.000
_cell.length_c   1.000
_cell.angle_alpha   90.00
_cell.angle_beta   90.00
_cell.angle_gamma   90.00
#
_symmetry.space_group_name_H-M   'P 1'
#
loop_
_entity.id
_entity.type
_entity.pdbx_description
1 polymer ?
#
loop_
_entity_poly.entity_id
_entity_poly.type
_entity_poly.pdbx_seq_one_letter_code
_entity_poly.pdbx_strand_id
1 'polypeptide(L)'
;MSRVALLALSAGLLLAGCPSKSSGPTAEGFVQVIQRPEQHLAGVESTGRDGDFLLDNGRVRFVVEAPGSSSSWGLYGGGLVDLGAPGSTDERLEAALVQCDLRSFRPTSAEVVQPGGPGQPGILRLVGEDG
;
A
#
# COMPACT_ATOMS: atom_id res chain seq x y z
N MET A 1 25.89 -7.49 64.29
CA MET A 1 26.29 -6.35 63.43
C MET A 1 27.06 -6.94 62.25
N SER A 2 26.44 -7.61 61.28
CA SER A 2 25.72 -7.14 60.08
C SER A 2 26.49 -6.12 59.22
N ARG A 3 26.66 -6.51 57.94
CA ARG A 3 26.99 -5.74 56.71
C ARG A 3 28.45 -5.78 56.22
N VAL A 4 28.75 -6.70 55.29
CA VAL A 4 29.43 -6.36 54.03
C VAL A 4 28.86 -7.26 52.92
N ALA A 5 28.04 -6.66 52.05
CA ALA A 5 27.41 -7.24 50.87
C ALA A 5 28.45 -7.42 49.74
N LEU A 6 28.54 -8.59 49.11
CA LEU A 6 27.82 -8.97 47.88
C LEU A 6 27.99 -7.96 46.73
N LEU A 7 29.03 -8.15 45.91
CA LEU A 7 29.25 -7.38 44.67
C LEU A 7 30.11 -8.20 43.69
N ALA A 8 29.51 -9.21 43.05
CA ALA A 8 30.08 -9.87 41.87
C ALA A 8 29.02 -10.72 41.16
N LEU A 9 28.00 -10.10 40.56
CA LEU A 9 27.10 -10.84 39.66
C LEU A 9 26.42 -9.89 38.66
N SER A 10 27.18 -9.36 37.69
CA SER A 10 26.57 -8.55 36.62
C SER A 10 27.53 -8.31 35.46
N ALA A 11 27.86 -9.35 34.69
CA ALA A 11 28.64 -9.16 33.44
C ALA A 11 28.30 -10.15 32.32
N GLY A 12 27.10 -10.72 32.29
CA GLY A 12 26.79 -11.71 31.24
C GLY A 12 25.31 -11.91 31.01
N LEU A 13 24.59 -10.90 30.53
CA LEU A 13 23.29 -11.09 29.88
C LEU A 13 22.87 -9.82 29.09
N LEU A 14 23.64 -9.45 28.07
CA LEU A 14 23.25 -8.40 27.10
C LEU A 14 23.49 -8.85 25.65
N LEU A 15 23.20 -10.11 25.33
CA LEU A 15 22.85 -10.49 23.96
C LEU A 15 21.38 -10.14 23.75
N ALA A 16 21.11 -8.83 23.76
CA ALA A 16 19.84 -8.28 23.34
C ALA A 16 19.64 -8.70 21.88
N GLY A 17 18.61 -9.53 21.64
CA GLY A 17 18.29 -9.99 20.30
C GLY A 17 18.18 -8.81 19.36
N CYS A 18 19.07 -8.75 18.36
CA CYS A 18 18.79 -7.96 17.19
C CYS A 18 17.43 -8.44 16.67
N PRO A 19 16.42 -7.58 16.54
CA PRO A 19 15.20 -7.97 15.84
C PRO A 19 15.66 -8.42 14.45
N SER A 20 15.55 -9.73 14.19
CA SER A 20 15.81 -10.29 12.88
C SER A 20 15.01 -9.46 11.90
N LYS A 21 15.72 -8.77 10.99
CA LYS A 21 15.13 -7.95 9.93
C LYS A 21 14.02 -8.80 9.34
N SER A 22 12.77 -8.39 9.54
CA SER A 22 11.61 -9.05 8.95
C SER A 22 11.97 -9.22 7.47
N SER A 23 12.08 -10.48 7.04
CA SER A 23 12.15 -10.79 5.62
C SER A 23 10.96 -10.07 5.02
N GLY A 24 11.22 -9.09 4.15
CA GLY A 24 10.19 -8.32 3.47
C GLY A 24 9.20 -9.26 2.78
N PRO A 25 8.06 -8.75 2.32
CA PRO A 25 7.06 -9.56 1.63
C PRO A 25 7.73 -10.49 0.60
N THR A 26 7.49 -11.79 0.75
CA THR A 26 8.00 -12.86 -0.13
C THR A 26 7.40 -12.81 -1.52
N ALA A 27 6.29 -12.10 -1.68
CA ALA A 27 5.71 -11.81 -2.97
C ALA A 27 6.18 -10.42 -3.43
N GLU A 28 6.58 -10.40 -4.69
CA GLU A 28 7.19 -9.26 -5.34
C GLU A 28 6.11 -8.24 -5.64
N GLY A 29 6.27 -7.03 -5.11
CA GLY A 29 5.28 -5.98 -5.32
C GLY A 29 5.36 -5.41 -6.73
N PHE A 30 4.21 -5.14 -7.35
CA PHE A 30 4.14 -4.48 -8.64
C PHE A 30 3.08 -3.38 -8.69
N VAL A 31 3.25 -2.48 -9.66
CA VAL A 31 2.24 -1.50 -10.09
C VAL A 31 2.09 -1.61 -11.60
N GLN A 32 0.84 -1.63 -12.08
CA GLN A 32 0.55 -1.61 -13.51
C GLN A 32 -0.75 -0.85 -13.79
N VAL A 33 -0.92 -0.43 -15.05
CA VAL A 33 -2.20 0.09 -15.55
C VAL A 33 -3.14 -1.10 -15.82
N ILE A 34 -4.40 -0.94 -15.45
CA ILE A 34 -5.47 -1.88 -15.77
C ILE A 34 -5.86 -1.66 -17.24
N GLN A 35 -5.71 -2.69 -18.06
CA GLN A 35 -5.99 -2.66 -19.49
C GLN A 35 -6.79 -3.87 -19.96
N ARG A 36 -6.93 -4.89 -19.11
CA ARG A 36 -7.53 -6.17 -19.44
C ARG A 36 -8.40 -6.66 -18.29
N PRO A 37 -9.52 -7.35 -18.58
CA PRO A 37 -10.46 -7.82 -17.56
C PRO A 37 -9.82 -8.61 -16.40
N GLU A 38 -8.81 -9.44 -16.67
CA GLU A 38 -8.12 -10.24 -15.65
C GLU A 38 -7.28 -9.42 -14.65
N GLN A 39 -7.05 -8.13 -14.93
CA GLN A 39 -6.32 -7.22 -14.04
C GLN A 39 -7.25 -6.50 -13.07
N HIS A 40 -8.56 -6.57 -13.29
CA HIS A 40 -9.54 -6.00 -12.37
C HIS A 40 -9.61 -6.83 -11.08
N LEU A 41 -9.95 -6.16 -9.98
CA LEU A 41 -10.35 -6.89 -8.79
C LEU A 41 -11.69 -7.59 -9.03
N ALA A 42 -11.82 -8.77 -8.44
CA ALA A 42 -13.08 -9.50 -8.48
C ALA A 42 -13.92 -9.09 -7.27
N GLY A 43 -15.19 -8.76 -7.51
CA GLY A 43 -16.11 -8.30 -6.48
C GLY A 43 -17.31 -7.64 -7.14
N VAL A 44 -18.50 -7.79 -6.56
CA VAL A 44 -19.71 -7.13 -7.10
C VAL A 44 -19.64 -5.62 -6.90
N GLU A 45 -18.93 -5.18 -5.86
CA GLU A 45 -18.80 -3.77 -5.49
C GLU A 45 -17.52 -3.13 -6.08
N SER A 46 -16.73 -3.87 -6.89
CA SER A 46 -15.45 -3.36 -7.40
C SER A 46 -15.72 -2.32 -8.46
N THR A 47 -15.12 -1.14 -8.27
CA THR A 47 -15.41 0.05 -9.06
C THR A 47 -14.29 0.44 -10.01
N GLY A 48 -13.13 -0.22 -9.90
CA GLY A 48 -11.97 -0.02 -10.77
C GLY A 48 -12.28 -0.17 -12.26
N ARG A 49 -11.57 0.60 -13.08
CA ARG A 49 -11.81 0.71 -14.53
C ARG A 49 -10.53 0.54 -15.32
N ASP A 50 -10.69 0.32 -16.62
CA ASP A 50 -9.56 0.40 -17.55
C ASP A 50 -8.96 1.80 -17.50
N GLY A 51 -7.63 1.87 -17.35
CA GLY A 51 -6.87 3.10 -17.15
C GLY A 51 -6.48 3.37 -15.70
N ASP A 52 -7.16 2.76 -14.73
CA ASP A 52 -6.76 2.84 -13.31
C ASP A 52 -5.49 2.03 -13.04
N PHE A 53 -4.96 2.14 -11.82
CA PHE A 53 -3.71 1.52 -11.43
C PHE A 53 -3.94 0.39 -10.44
N LEU A 54 -3.48 -0.82 -10.79
CA LEU A 54 -3.43 -1.95 -9.87
C LEU A 54 -2.07 -1.96 -9.17
N LEU A 55 -2.10 -1.98 -7.84
CA LEU A 55 -0.94 -2.21 -6.99
C LEU A 55 -1.12 -3.57 -6.30
N ASP A 56 -0.11 -4.42 -6.32
CA ASP A 56 -0.14 -5.76 -5.70
C ASP A 56 1.18 -6.01 -4.95
N ASN A 57 1.13 -6.70 -3.82
CA ASN A 57 2.32 -7.19 -3.09
C ASN A 57 2.26 -8.68 -2.74
N GLY A 58 1.40 -9.41 -3.45
CA GLY A 58 0.98 -10.80 -3.26
C GLY A 58 0.26 -11.10 -1.96
N ARG A 59 -0.05 -10.10 -1.14
CA ARG A 59 -0.90 -10.24 0.06
C ARG A 59 -2.19 -9.44 -0.07
N VAL A 60 -2.08 -8.25 -0.64
CA VAL A 60 -3.18 -7.33 -0.87
C VAL A 60 -2.99 -6.66 -2.23
N ARG A 61 -4.13 -6.38 -2.85
CA ARG A 61 -4.26 -5.62 -4.08
C ARG A 61 -5.07 -4.36 -3.80
N PHE A 62 -4.64 -3.27 -4.40
CA PHE A 62 -5.32 -1.98 -4.33
C PHE A 62 -5.55 -1.46 -5.74
N VAL A 63 -6.68 -0.79 -5.93
CA VAL A 63 -6.94 -0.01 -7.15
C VAL A 63 -6.88 1.48 -6.80
N VAL A 64 -6.08 2.22 -7.55
CA VAL A 64 -5.98 3.68 -7.47
C VAL A 64 -6.54 4.27 -8.76
N GLU A 65 -7.49 5.18 -8.64
CA GLU A 65 -8.15 5.82 -9.79
C GLU A 65 -7.19 6.65 -10.62
N ALA A 66 -7.39 6.65 -11.93
CA ALA A 66 -6.71 7.56 -12.83
C ALA A 66 -7.07 9.03 -12.56
N PRO A 67 -6.18 9.99 -12.90
CA PRO A 67 -6.52 11.41 -12.87
C PRO A 67 -7.74 11.72 -13.76
N GLY A 68 -8.59 12.65 -13.31
CA GLY A 68 -9.74 13.14 -14.08
C GLY A 68 -10.99 12.25 -14.06
N SER A 69 -10.92 11.02 -13.53
CA SER A 69 -12.07 10.18 -13.24
C SER A 69 -12.32 10.09 -11.74
N SER A 70 -13.58 10.19 -11.31
CA SER A 70 -14.00 9.78 -9.97
C SER A 70 -15.20 8.83 -10.10
N SER A 71 -15.02 7.58 -9.73
CA SER A 71 -16.07 6.57 -9.51
C SER A 71 -16.52 6.54 -8.05
N SER A 72 -15.81 7.23 -7.16
CA SER A 72 -16.03 7.21 -5.72
C SER A 72 -16.63 8.51 -5.17
N TRP A 73 -16.70 8.63 -3.84
CA TRP A 73 -17.19 9.81 -3.11
C TRP A 73 -16.28 11.04 -3.24
N GLY A 74 -15.10 10.89 -3.84
CA GLY A 74 -14.14 11.96 -4.08
C GLY A 74 -14.55 12.86 -5.24
N LEU A 75 -14.13 14.13 -5.20
CA LEU A 75 -14.36 15.05 -6.32
C LEU A 75 -13.39 14.82 -7.49
N TYR A 76 -12.26 14.17 -7.22
CA TYR A 76 -11.17 13.96 -8.16
C TYR A 76 -10.67 12.51 -8.04
N GLY A 77 -10.02 12.01 -9.10
CA GLY A 77 -9.36 10.70 -9.09
C GLY A 77 -8.10 10.65 -8.23
N GLY A 78 -7.32 9.59 -8.38
CA GLY A 78 -6.21 9.26 -7.48
C GLY A 78 -6.63 8.76 -6.11
N GLY A 79 -7.93 8.56 -5.89
CA GLY A 79 -8.47 7.87 -4.72
C GLY A 79 -8.14 6.38 -4.77
N LEU A 80 -8.04 5.76 -3.60
CA LEU A 80 -7.98 4.32 -3.49
C LEU A 80 -9.42 3.81 -3.42
N VAL A 81 -9.85 3.08 -4.43
CA VAL A 81 -11.27 2.71 -4.57
C VAL A 81 -11.54 1.28 -4.16
N ASP A 82 -10.68 0.35 -4.55
CA ASP A 82 -10.91 -1.06 -4.27
C ASP A 82 -9.75 -1.67 -3.48
N LEU A 83 -10.06 -2.64 -2.64
CA LEU A 83 -9.09 -3.43 -1.87
C LEU A 83 -9.52 -4.89 -1.79
N GLY A 84 -8.61 -5.79 -2.14
CA GLY A 84 -8.87 -7.23 -2.10
C GLY A 84 -7.62 -8.07 -1.84
N ALA A 85 -7.82 -9.32 -1.44
CA ALA A 85 -6.75 -10.31 -1.42
C ALA A 85 -6.60 -10.96 -2.81
N PRO A 86 -5.38 -11.31 -3.27
CA PRO A 86 -5.19 -12.01 -4.53
C PRO A 86 -6.02 -13.30 -4.61
N GLY A 87 -6.79 -13.46 -5.71
CA GLY A 87 -7.65 -14.63 -5.94
C GLY A 87 -8.93 -14.67 -5.10
N SER A 88 -9.21 -13.64 -4.31
CA SER A 88 -10.47 -13.48 -3.57
C SER A 88 -11.50 -12.73 -4.39
N THR A 89 -12.78 -13.03 -4.18
CA THR A 89 -13.92 -12.21 -4.62
C THR A 89 -14.50 -11.36 -3.48
N ASP A 90 -13.95 -11.50 -2.28
CA ASP A 90 -14.27 -10.70 -1.10
C ASP A 90 -13.50 -9.38 -1.18
N GLU A 91 -14.20 -8.34 -1.59
CA GLU A 91 -13.75 -6.96 -1.59
C GLU A 91 -14.04 -6.32 -0.24
N ARG A 92 -13.04 -5.61 0.30
CA ARG A 92 -13.07 -5.15 1.71
C ARG A 92 -13.04 -3.65 1.85
N LEU A 93 -13.09 -2.91 0.75
CA LEU A 93 -13.08 -1.46 0.74
C LEU A 93 -13.81 -0.97 -0.50
N GLU A 94 -14.73 -0.03 -0.28
CA GLU A 94 -15.47 0.66 -1.34
C GLU A 94 -14.80 2.01 -1.71
N ALA A 95 -14.16 2.67 -0.74
CA ALA A 95 -13.42 3.91 -0.96
C ALA A 95 -12.55 4.30 0.24
N ALA A 96 -11.32 4.74 -0.02
CA ALA A 96 -10.52 5.53 0.90
C ALA A 96 -10.09 6.83 0.22
N LEU A 97 -10.66 7.94 0.70
CA LEU A 97 -10.31 9.28 0.25
C LEU A 97 -9.01 9.71 0.93
N VAL A 98 -7.94 9.88 0.14
CA VAL A 98 -6.68 10.42 0.64
C VAL A 98 -6.82 11.94 0.73
N GLN A 99 -7.23 12.41 1.91
CA GLN A 99 -7.23 13.84 2.24
C GLN A 99 -6.00 14.16 3.10
N CYS A 100 -5.25 15.18 2.72
CA CYS A 100 -4.19 15.74 3.55
C CYS A 100 -4.66 17.11 4.06
N ASP A 101 -4.76 17.26 5.39
CA ASP A 101 -5.12 18.55 6.03
C ASP A 101 -6.47 19.13 5.56
N LEU A 102 -7.47 18.27 5.32
CA LEU A 102 -8.79 18.59 4.75
C LEU A 102 -8.76 19.19 3.33
N ARG A 103 -7.58 19.28 2.70
CA ARG A 103 -7.44 19.67 1.30
C ARG A 103 -7.55 18.44 0.42
N SER A 104 -8.28 18.60 -0.68
CA SER A 104 -8.42 17.51 -1.64
C SER A 104 -7.26 17.60 -2.62
N PHE A 105 -6.40 16.59 -2.66
CA PHE A 105 -5.41 16.52 -3.72
C PHE A 105 -6.11 16.22 -5.05
N ARG A 106 -5.92 17.08 -6.04
CA ARG A 106 -6.45 16.92 -7.39
C ARG A 106 -5.32 16.48 -8.32
N PRO A 107 -5.13 15.18 -8.58
CA PRO A 107 -4.14 14.73 -9.55
C PRO A 107 -4.49 15.22 -10.95
N THR A 108 -3.48 15.71 -11.65
CA THR A 108 -3.52 16.11 -13.07
C THR A 108 -2.76 15.11 -13.95
N SER A 109 -1.86 14.30 -13.37
CA SER A 109 -1.16 13.23 -14.06
C SER A 109 -0.81 12.06 -13.13
N ALA A 110 -0.63 10.89 -13.72
CA ALA A 110 -0.23 9.67 -13.04
C ALA A 110 0.74 8.87 -13.92
N GLU A 111 1.83 8.37 -13.33
CA GLU A 111 2.86 7.60 -14.02
C GLU A 111 3.34 6.43 -13.16
N VAL A 112 3.40 5.24 -13.76
CA VAL A 112 4.14 4.11 -13.18
C VAL A 112 5.64 4.38 -13.38
N VAL A 113 6.27 5.01 -12.40
CA VAL A 113 7.70 5.34 -12.41
C VAL A 113 8.54 4.07 -12.36
N GLN A 114 8.07 3.08 -11.59
CA GLN A 114 8.73 1.79 -11.46
C GLN A 114 7.65 0.70 -11.36
N PRO A 115 7.62 -0.29 -12.26
CA PRO A 115 6.57 -1.31 -12.24
C PRO A 115 6.72 -2.29 -11.06
N GLY A 116 7.87 -2.32 -10.38
CA GLY A 116 8.16 -3.26 -9.31
C GLY A 116 8.68 -4.61 -9.82
N GLY A 117 8.71 -5.62 -8.95
CA GLY A 117 9.23 -6.97 -9.23
C GLY A 117 10.24 -7.48 -8.19
N PRO A 118 11.05 -8.50 -8.55
CA PRO A 118 12.01 -9.13 -7.63
C PRO A 118 12.94 -8.14 -6.95
N GLY A 119 12.77 -7.94 -5.64
CA GLY A 119 13.59 -7.03 -4.84
C GLY A 119 13.43 -5.55 -5.19
N GLN A 120 12.40 -5.18 -5.97
CA GLN A 120 12.18 -3.82 -6.47
C GLN A 120 10.77 -3.35 -6.10
N PRO A 121 10.61 -2.15 -5.49
CA PRO A 121 9.29 -1.63 -5.18
C PRO A 121 8.56 -1.23 -6.47
N GLY A 122 7.25 -1.44 -6.50
CA GLY A 122 6.38 -0.77 -7.44
C GLY A 122 6.10 0.67 -6.98
N ILE A 123 6.22 1.63 -7.89
CA ILE A 123 6.09 3.07 -7.59
C ILE A 123 5.14 3.71 -8.61
N LEU A 124 4.01 4.16 -8.10
CA LEU A 124 3.09 5.08 -8.78
C LEU A 124 3.40 6.51 -8.33
N ARG A 125 3.55 7.43 -9.28
CA ARG A 125 3.64 8.87 -9.00
C ARG A 125 2.37 9.54 -9.48
N LEU A 126 1.76 10.31 -8.58
CA LEU A 126 0.70 11.25 -8.90
C LEU A 126 1.26 12.66 -8.79
N VAL A 127 0.93 13.52 -9.76
CA VAL A 127 1.23 14.96 -9.72
C VAL A 127 -0.09 15.70 -9.87
N GLY A 128 -0.26 16.76 -9.12
CA GLY A 128 -1.53 17.46 -9.03
C GLY A 128 -1.42 18.76 -8.25
N GLU A 129 -2.59 19.33 -7.99
CA GLU A 129 -2.76 20.59 -7.29
C GLU A 129 -3.51 20.35 -5.96
N ASP A 130 -3.26 21.19 -4.98
CA ASP A 130 -4.11 21.27 -3.80
C ASP A 130 -5.44 21.91 -4.21
N GLY A 131 -6.54 21.18 -3.99
CA GLY A 131 -7.91 21.62 -4.22
C GLY A 131 -8.58 22.23 -3.01
#